data_AF-A0AAD6D9M6-F1
#
_entry.id   AF-A0AAD6D9M6-F1
#
_cell.length_a   1.000
_cell.length_b   1.000
_cell.length_c   1.000
_cell.angle_alpha   90.00
_cell.angle_beta   90.00
_cell.angle_gamma   90.00
#
_symmetry.space_group_name_H-M   'P 1'
#
loop_
_entity.id
_entity.type
_entity.pdbx_description
1 polymer ?
#
loop_
_entity_poly.entity_id
_entity_poly.type
_entity_poly.pdbx_seq_one_letter_code
_entity_poly.pdbx_strand_id
1 'polypeptide(L)'
;MHLSLLPIPLSQPYFLRRLFPVNSHTICSLYIAARTARDVIRCESCPKVFATGVQNVMFTGTLLTVAADAWHRVYNSDAVELGMQTAPPAFVSMALQSNDPTKFWNNWLRQVVRRAVVGGSLENGATTPCSGQPDLLSLIREVENRQRRWHAPGQHPFEGNNPLQPGPMGTPSDECNNGQDKDQKELLCLKVVGSARSVLLKFNFEPEDFPGGVIPEDMQNKSSQ
;
A
#
# COMPACT_ATOMS: atom_id res chain seq x y z
N MET A 1 45.20 -18.71 -15.39
CA MET A 1 44.11 -17.72 -15.26
C MET A 1 42.99 -18.36 -14.44
N HIS A 2 42.96 -18.13 -13.13
CA HIS A 2 41.87 -18.57 -12.27
C HIS A 2 40.93 -17.37 -12.10
N LEU A 3 39.73 -17.43 -12.70
CA LEU A 3 38.64 -16.53 -12.35
C LEU A 3 38.11 -16.97 -10.98
N SER A 4 38.53 -16.26 -9.94
CA SER A 4 37.90 -16.36 -8.63
C SER A 4 36.54 -15.66 -8.69
N LEU A 5 35.47 -16.44 -8.80
CA LEU A 5 34.11 -15.98 -8.50
C LEU A 5 34.03 -15.72 -6.99
N LEU A 6 34.17 -14.46 -6.59
CA LEU A 6 33.91 -14.05 -5.22
C LEU A 6 32.41 -14.25 -4.90
N PRO A 7 32.07 -14.87 -3.77
CA PRO A 7 30.67 -15.03 -3.36
C PRO A 7 30.06 -13.67 -3.03
N ILE A 8 28.95 -13.34 -3.69
CA ILE A 8 28.18 -12.12 -3.42
C ILE A 8 27.53 -12.26 -2.04
N PRO A 9 27.78 -11.36 -1.07
CA PRO A 9 27.15 -11.42 0.23
C PRO A 9 25.71 -10.91 0.10
N LEU A 10 24.76 -11.83 -0.04
CA LEU A 10 23.32 -11.56 -0.08
C LEU A 10 22.73 -11.06 1.26
N SER A 11 23.56 -10.84 2.28
CA SER A 11 23.13 -10.61 3.66
C SER A 11 23.12 -9.14 4.11
N GLN A 12 23.40 -8.16 3.23
CA GLN A 12 23.30 -6.74 3.59
C GLN A 12 22.10 -6.04 2.93
N PRO A 13 21.15 -5.46 3.70
CA PRO A 13 20.03 -4.68 3.16
C PRO A 13 20.50 -3.47 2.34
N TYR A 14 21.73 -3.00 2.56
CA TYR A 14 22.39 -1.93 1.81
C TYR A 14 22.72 -2.32 0.36
N PHE A 15 23.01 -3.60 0.08
CA PHE A 15 23.38 -4.06 -1.26
C PHE A 15 22.18 -4.06 -2.20
N LEU A 16 21.03 -4.57 -1.76
CA LEU A 16 19.78 -4.54 -2.52
C LEU A 16 19.26 -3.10 -2.73
N ARG A 17 19.50 -2.18 -1.79
CA ARG A 17 19.21 -0.74 -1.97
C ARG A 17 20.08 -0.08 -3.05
N ARG A 18 21.35 -0.48 -3.18
CA ARG A 18 22.25 0.05 -4.22
C ARG A 18 21.94 -0.47 -5.63
N LEU A 19 21.35 -1.65 -5.74
CA LEU A 19 21.02 -2.26 -7.03
C LEU A 19 19.81 -1.60 -7.72
N PHE A 20 18.96 -0.90 -6.97
CA PHE A 20 17.78 -0.22 -7.50
C PHE A 20 17.63 1.16 -6.82
N PRO A 21 18.37 2.18 -7.28
CA PRO A 21 18.28 3.52 -6.70
C PRO A 21 16.89 4.12 -6.88
N VAL A 22 16.41 4.82 -5.85
CA VAL A 22 15.17 5.58 -5.92
C VAL A 22 15.43 6.85 -6.71
N ASN A 23 14.59 7.12 -7.71
CA ASN A 23 14.66 8.32 -8.55
C ASN A 23 13.24 8.82 -8.89
N SER A 24 13.16 9.87 -9.72
CA SER A 24 11.88 10.45 -10.15
C SER A 24 10.96 9.43 -10.86
N HIS A 25 11.51 8.49 -11.63
CA HIS A 25 10.73 7.42 -12.28
C HIS A 25 10.12 6.46 -11.26
N THR A 26 10.79 6.20 -10.14
CA THR A 26 10.24 5.39 -9.04
C THR A 26 8.97 6.03 -8.49
N ILE A 27 8.99 7.33 -8.19
CA ILE A 27 7.82 8.07 -7.70
C ILE A 27 6.66 8.02 -8.70
N CYS A 28 6.93 8.33 -9.97
CA CYS A 28 5.91 8.27 -11.02
C CYS A 28 5.33 6.86 -11.18
N SER A 29 6.18 5.82 -11.15
CA SER A 29 5.74 4.42 -11.23
C SER A 29 4.85 4.02 -10.08
N LEU A 30 5.12 4.52 -8.86
CA LEU A 30 4.29 4.23 -7.68
C LEU A 30 2.91 4.89 -7.78
N TYR A 31 2.83 6.11 -8.29
CA TYR A 31 1.53 6.72 -8.59
C TYR A 31 0.78 5.95 -9.69
N ILE A 32 1.47 5.51 -10.75
CA ILE A 32 0.84 4.67 -11.78
C ILE A 32 0.35 3.35 -11.18
N ALA A 33 1.11 2.72 -10.28
CA ALA A 33 0.69 1.51 -9.58
C ALA A 33 -0.59 1.74 -8.76
N ALA A 34 -0.70 2.87 -8.05
CA ALA A 34 -1.93 3.25 -7.33
C ALA A 34 -3.12 3.43 -8.28
N ARG A 35 -2.90 4.04 -9.45
CA ARG A 35 -3.93 4.16 -10.49
C ARG A 35 -4.39 2.78 -10.99
N THR A 36 -3.45 1.92 -11.35
CA THR A 36 -3.74 0.56 -11.82
C THR A 36 -4.50 -0.24 -10.76
N ALA A 37 -4.07 -0.17 -9.50
CA ALA A 37 -4.77 -0.81 -8.39
C ALA A 37 -6.23 -0.31 -8.31
N ARG A 38 -6.45 1.00 -8.31
CA ARG A 38 -7.80 1.59 -8.32
C ARG A 38 -8.66 1.04 -9.45
N ASP A 39 -8.15 1.05 -10.68
CA ASP A 39 -8.90 0.65 -11.86
C ASP A 39 -9.27 -0.84 -11.80
N VAL A 40 -8.39 -1.68 -11.23
CA VAL A 40 -8.66 -3.11 -10.97
C VAL A 40 -9.67 -3.32 -9.85
N ILE A 41 -9.58 -2.54 -8.76
CA ILE A 41 -10.47 -2.66 -7.59
C ILE A 41 -11.91 -2.29 -7.97
N ARG A 42 -12.06 -1.24 -8.78
CA ARG A 42 -13.35 -0.66 -9.19
C ARG A 42 -13.91 -1.23 -10.48
N CYS A 43 -13.24 -2.20 -11.10
CA CYS A 43 -13.74 -2.81 -12.31
C CYS A 43 -15.01 -3.62 -12.02
N GLU A 44 -16.16 -3.12 -12.48
CA GLU A 44 -17.46 -3.79 -12.33
C GLU A 44 -17.51 -5.14 -13.06
N SER A 45 -16.67 -5.31 -14.08
CA SER A 45 -16.56 -6.54 -14.87
C SER A 45 -15.58 -7.55 -14.31
N CYS A 46 -14.75 -7.21 -13.32
CA CYS A 46 -13.72 -8.11 -12.81
C CYS A 46 -13.91 -8.36 -11.30
N PRO A 47 -14.00 -9.62 -10.87
CA PRO A 47 -13.80 -10.88 -11.61
C PRO A 47 -15.13 -11.52 -12.05
N LYS A 48 -15.20 -12.12 -13.25
CA LYS A 48 -16.40 -12.87 -13.72
C LYS A 48 -16.40 -14.35 -13.34
N VAL A 49 -15.26 -14.89 -12.89
CA VAL A 49 -15.09 -16.31 -12.56
C VAL A 49 -14.35 -16.43 -11.23
N PHE A 50 -14.70 -17.42 -10.41
CA PHE A 50 -14.13 -17.61 -9.07
C PHE A 50 -12.59 -17.65 -9.06
N ALA A 51 -11.98 -18.48 -9.93
CA ALA A 51 -10.52 -18.63 -9.98
C ALA A 51 -9.80 -17.32 -10.32
N THR A 52 -10.32 -16.55 -11.29
CA THR A 52 -9.76 -15.24 -11.63
C THR A 52 -10.05 -14.20 -10.54
N GLY A 53 -11.09 -14.40 -9.74
CA GLY A 53 -11.37 -13.59 -8.56
C GLY A 53 -10.37 -13.77 -7.44
N VAL A 54 -10.03 -15.01 -7.11
CA VAL A 54 -8.96 -15.30 -6.14
C VAL A 54 -7.63 -14.72 -6.65
N GLN A 55 -7.28 -14.97 -7.91
CA GLN A 55 -6.05 -14.42 -8.51
C GLN A 55 -6.03 -12.88 -8.47
N ASN A 56 -7.15 -12.22 -8.77
CA ASN A 56 -7.25 -10.76 -8.71
C ASN A 56 -6.95 -10.22 -7.32
N VAL A 57 -7.49 -10.85 -6.27
CA VAL A 57 -7.24 -10.47 -4.88
C VAL A 57 -5.76 -10.66 -4.54
N MET A 58 -5.17 -11.80 -4.91
CA MET A 58 -3.75 -12.08 -4.67
C MET A 58 -2.83 -11.06 -5.35
N PHE A 59 -3.06 -10.78 -6.64
CA PHE A 59 -2.25 -9.81 -7.38
C PHE A 59 -2.45 -8.39 -6.86
N THR A 60 -3.67 -8.00 -6.54
CA THR A 60 -3.95 -6.66 -6.01
C THR A 60 -3.30 -6.47 -4.63
N GLY A 61 -3.44 -7.43 -3.72
CA GLY A 61 -2.79 -7.35 -2.41
C GLY A 61 -1.25 -7.36 -2.49
N THR A 62 -0.70 -8.12 -3.43
CA THR A 62 0.75 -8.12 -3.72
C THR A 62 1.20 -6.76 -4.26
N LEU A 63 0.48 -6.19 -5.24
CA LEU A 63 0.76 -4.86 -5.79
C LEU A 63 0.74 -3.79 -4.70
N LEU A 64 -0.27 -3.79 -3.82
CA LEU A 64 -0.38 -2.83 -2.72
C LEU A 64 0.76 -3.00 -1.71
N THR A 65 1.16 -4.23 -1.41
CA THR A 65 2.28 -4.52 -0.48
C THR A 65 3.61 -4.04 -1.07
N VAL A 66 3.88 -4.34 -2.34
CA VAL A 66 5.10 -3.89 -3.03
C VAL A 66 5.13 -2.37 -3.16
N ALA A 67 3.99 -1.74 -3.46
CA ALA A 67 3.88 -0.28 -3.49
C ALA A 67 4.15 0.33 -2.11
N ALA A 68 3.65 -0.27 -1.03
CA ALA A 68 3.93 0.17 0.33
C ALA A 68 5.43 0.09 0.66
N ASP A 69 6.07 -1.04 0.36
CA ASP A 69 7.50 -1.23 0.62
C ASP A 69 8.36 -0.26 -0.21
N ALA A 70 7.96 0.01 -1.46
CA ALA A 70 8.65 0.95 -2.32
C ALA A 70 8.48 2.40 -1.85
N TRP A 71 7.28 2.81 -1.41
CA TRP A 71 7.09 4.11 -0.75
C TRP A 71 7.91 4.22 0.54
N HIS A 72 8.07 3.13 1.29
CA HIS A 72 8.92 3.13 2.48
C HIS A 72 10.41 3.30 2.12
N ARG A 73 10.85 2.77 0.97
CA ARG A 73 12.21 3.06 0.45
C ARG A 73 12.36 4.52 0.05
N VAL A 74 11.35 5.11 -0.61
CA VAL A 74 11.31 6.54 -0.95
C VAL A 74 11.36 7.40 0.31
N TYR A 75 10.60 7.06 1.34
CA TYR A 75 10.61 7.78 2.62
C TYR A 75 12.00 7.83 3.29
N ASN A 76 12.83 6.81 3.03
CA ASN A 76 14.17 6.67 3.59
C ASN A 76 15.30 6.96 2.57
N SER A 77 15.00 7.65 1.47
CA SER A 77 16.01 8.09 0.50
C SER A 77 16.50 9.52 0.78
N ASP A 78 17.56 9.94 0.10
CA ASP A 78 18.04 11.31 0.17
C ASP A 78 16.99 12.28 -0.40
N ALA A 79 16.43 13.11 0.46
CA ALA A 79 15.36 14.04 0.10
C ALA A 79 15.83 15.15 -0.84
N VAL A 80 17.11 15.58 -0.72
CA VAL A 80 17.68 16.63 -1.54
C VAL A 80 17.88 16.11 -2.96
N GLU A 81 18.56 14.98 -3.11
CA GLU A 81 18.81 14.37 -4.42
C GLU A 81 17.49 14.07 -5.14
N LEU A 82 16.55 13.42 -4.45
CA LEU A 82 15.27 13.04 -5.04
C LEU A 82 14.39 14.25 -5.35
N GLY A 83 14.40 15.25 -4.48
CA GLY A 83 13.69 16.51 -4.64
C GLY A 83 14.15 17.28 -5.87
N MET A 84 15.47 17.43 -6.05
CA MET A 84 16.06 18.10 -7.21
C MET A 84 15.69 17.42 -8.55
N GLN A 85 15.49 16.10 -8.55
CA GLN A 85 15.09 15.34 -9.74
C GLN A 85 13.59 15.36 -10.04
N THR A 86 12.74 15.62 -9.03
CA THR A 86 11.30 15.33 -9.10
C THR A 86 10.41 16.55 -8.90
N ALA A 87 10.82 17.49 -8.05
CA ALA A 87 10.00 18.64 -7.73
C ALA A 87 9.92 19.62 -8.92
N PRO A 88 8.83 20.39 -9.03
CA PRO A 88 8.72 21.43 -10.05
C PRO A 88 9.87 22.44 -9.96
N PRO A 89 10.35 23.01 -11.09
CA PRO A 89 11.47 23.96 -11.08
C PRO A 89 11.26 25.16 -10.14
N ALA A 90 10.03 25.68 -10.05
CA ALA A 90 9.69 26.77 -9.14
C ALA A 90 9.87 26.38 -7.66
N PHE A 91 9.57 25.12 -7.32
CA PHE A 91 9.75 24.60 -5.97
C PHE A 91 11.23 24.41 -5.63
N VAL A 92 12.03 23.94 -6.60
CA VAL A 92 13.50 23.87 -6.47
C VAL A 92 14.10 25.26 -6.19
N SER A 93 13.65 26.30 -6.89
CA SER A 93 14.12 27.66 -6.65
C SER A 93 13.82 28.15 -5.23
N MET A 94 12.64 27.83 -4.68
CA MET A 94 12.30 28.16 -3.28
C MET A 94 13.21 27.41 -2.29
N ALA A 95 13.49 26.13 -2.55
CA ALA A 95 14.38 25.33 -1.71
C ALA A 95 15.79 25.92 -1.64
N LEU A 96 16.33 26.39 -2.77
CA LEU A 96 17.66 27.01 -2.85
C LEU A 96 17.75 28.36 -2.13
N GLN A 97 16.62 29.04 -1.92
CA GLN A 97 16.54 30.30 -1.16
C GLN A 97 16.26 30.08 0.33
N SER A 98 16.00 28.84 0.75
CA SER A 98 15.77 28.51 2.15
C SER A 98 17.05 28.67 2.97
N ASN A 99 16.91 29.17 4.20
CA ASN A 99 18.01 29.20 5.18
C ASN A 99 18.46 27.79 5.61
N ASP A 100 17.59 26.79 5.43
CA ASP A 100 17.87 25.38 5.70
C ASP A 100 17.27 24.51 4.59
N PRO A 101 18.03 24.28 3.49
CA PRO A 101 17.58 23.47 2.37
C PRO A 101 17.34 22.00 2.75
N THR A 102 18.13 21.46 3.68
CA THR A 102 18.01 20.06 4.12
C THR A 102 16.67 19.83 4.82
N LYS A 103 16.31 20.69 5.78
CA LYS A 103 15.00 20.60 6.44
C LYS A 103 13.85 20.85 5.47
N PHE A 104 14.03 21.78 4.53
CA PHE A 104 13.05 22.05 3.49
C PHE A 104 12.75 20.81 2.65
N TRP A 105 13.79 20.13 2.15
CA TRP A 105 13.64 18.92 1.35
C TRP A 105 13.10 17.74 2.16
N ASN A 106 13.50 17.57 3.42
CA ASN A 106 12.94 16.54 4.30
C ASN A 106 11.43 16.75 4.53
N ASN A 107 10.99 18.00 4.74
CA ASN A 107 9.58 18.33 4.85
C ASN A 107 8.84 17.99 3.54
N TRP A 108 9.38 18.40 2.39
CA TRP A 108 8.81 18.06 1.09
C TRP A 108 8.65 16.54 0.91
N LEU A 109 9.70 15.75 1.18
CA LEU A 109 9.64 14.30 1.04
C LEU A 109 8.58 13.68 1.97
N ARG A 110 8.54 14.13 3.24
CA ARG A 110 7.51 13.70 4.19
C ARG A 110 6.11 13.99 3.65
N GLN A 111 5.86 15.20 3.14
CA GLN A 111 4.56 15.57 2.58
C GLN A 111 4.18 14.74 1.35
N VAL A 112 5.11 14.51 0.42
CA VAL A 112 4.87 13.70 -0.79
C VAL A 112 4.49 12.27 -0.42
N VAL A 113 5.26 11.63 0.46
CA VAL A 113 4.98 10.26 0.92
C VAL A 113 3.67 10.22 1.68
N ARG A 114 3.44 11.14 2.61
CA ARG A 114 2.20 11.24 3.39
C ARG A 114 0.96 11.39 2.51
N ARG A 115 1.00 12.25 1.49
CA ARG A 115 -0.09 12.41 0.52
C ARG A 115 -0.36 11.11 -0.24
N ALA A 116 0.68 10.39 -0.62
CA ALA A 116 0.58 9.16 -1.39
C ALA A 116 0.18 7.93 -0.55
N VAL A 117 0.51 7.92 0.74
CA VAL A 117 0.32 6.74 1.60
C VAL A 117 -0.95 6.86 2.46
N VAL A 118 -1.20 8.01 3.08
CA VAL A 118 -2.33 8.22 4.02
C VAL A 118 -3.26 9.36 3.64
N GLY A 119 -3.04 10.02 2.49
CA GLY A 119 -3.95 11.03 1.96
C GLY A 119 -3.81 12.42 2.58
N GLY A 120 -2.71 12.71 3.28
CA GLY A 120 -2.45 14.03 3.86
C GLY A 120 -2.33 15.15 2.81
N SER A 121 -2.47 16.41 3.24
CA SER A 121 -2.36 17.57 2.34
C SER A 121 -0.93 17.79 1.81
N LEU A 122 -0.81 18.44 0.66
CA LEU A 122 0.45 18.86 0.07
C LEU A 122 0.45 20.38 -0.04
N GLU A 123 1.54 21.04 0.34
CA GLU A 123 1.67 22.48 0.17
C GLU A 123 1.60 22.88 -1.32
N ASN A 124 1.05 24.06 -1.59
CA ASN A 124 0.91 24.58 -2.93
C ASN A 124 2.28 24.63 -3.63
N GLY A 125 2.41 23.94 -4.77
CA GLY A 125 3.65 23.87 -5.54
C GLY A 125 4.57 22.68 -5.24
N ALA A 126 4.32 21.91 -4.16
CA ALA A 126 5.04 20.67 -3.88
C ALA A 126 4.53 19.46 -4.71
N THR A 127 3.46 19.68 -5.51
CA THR A 127 2.82 18.67 -6.38
C THR A 127 3.76 18.14 -7.44
N THR A 128 3.86 16.81 -7.52
CA THR A 128 4.50 16.11 -8.62
C THR A 128 3.48 15.84 -9.75
N PRO A 129 3.90 15.67 -11.01
CA PRO A 129 2.98 15.46 -12.15
C PRO A 129 2.02 14.28 -11.99
N CYS A 130 2.39 13.28 -11.18
CA CYS A 130 1.58 12.07 -10.96
C CYS A 130 0.78 12.08 -9.65
N SER A 131 0.79 13.18 -8.88
CA SER A 131 0.24 13.25 -7.51
C SER A 131 -1.29 13.13 -7.38
N GLY A 132 -2.04 13.14 -8.49
CA GLY A 132 -3.51 13.07 -8.50
C GLY A 132 -4.13 11.70 -8.21
N GLN A 133 -3.37 10.73 -7.69
CA GLN A 133 -3.83 9.36 -7.47
C GLN A 133 -4.38 9.15 -6.05
N PRO A 134 -5.25 8.14 -5.83
CA PRO A 134 -5.68 7.77 -4.48
C PRO A 134 -4.48 7.37 -3.61
N ASP A 135 -4.60 7.62 -2.31
CA ASP A 135 -3.60 7.18 -1.35
C ASP A 135 -3.69 5.66 -1.12
N LEU A 136 -2.58 5.08 -0.70
CA LEU A 136 -2.45 3.65 -0.55
C LEU A 136 -3.36 3.07 0.55
N LEU A 137 -3.52 3.80 1.66
CA LEU A 137 -4.42 3.41 2.75
C LEU A 137 -5.88 3.32 2.29
N SER A 138 -6.35 4.30 1.50
CA SER A 138 -7.68 4.28 0.89
C SER A 138 -7.88 3.07 -0.02
N LEU A 139 -6.89 2.72 -0.85
CA LEU A 139 -6.96 1.54 -1.71
C LEU A 139 -7.01 0.23 -0.92
N ILE A 140 -6.18 0.10 0.13
CA ILE A 140 -6.19 -1.06 1.02
C ILE A 140 -7.58 -1.22 1.65
N ARG A 141 -8.13 -0.15 2.22
CA ARG A 141 -9.48 -0.16 2.81
C ARG A 141 -10.54 -0.56 1.80
N GLU A 142 -10.46 -0.07 0.56
CA GLU A 142 -11.41 -0.41 -0.49
C GLU A 142 -11.39 -1.91 -0.82
N VAL A 143 -10.21 -2.52 -0.94
CA VAL A 143 -10.08 -3.97 -1.16
C VAL A 143 -10.60 -4.76 0.02
N GLU A 144 -10.24 -4.39 1.25
CA GLU A 144 -10.70 -5.09 2.44
C GLU A 144 -12.21 -5.02 2.61
N ASN A 145 -12.81 -3.85 2.38
CA ASN A 145 -14.26 -3.68 2.41
C ASN A 145 -14.93 -4.54 1.34
N ARG A 146 -14.32 -4.65 0.15
CA ARG A 146 -14.80 -5.58 -0.90
C ARG A 146 -14.72 -7.03 -0.44
N GLN A 147 -13.61 -7.45 0.17
CA GLN A 147 -13.47 -8.83 0.67
C GLN A 147 -14.46 -9.11 1.80
N ARG A 148 -14.61 -8.21 2.78
CA ARG A 148 -15.61 -8.35 3.86
C ARG A 148 -17.02 -8.50 3.30
N ARG A 149 -17.40 -7.70 2.29
CA ARG A 149 -18.70 -7.86 1.61
C ARG A 149 -18.84 -9.20 0.91
N TRP A 150 -17.83 -9.65 0.16
CA TRP A 150 -17.90 -10.95 -0.53
C TRP A 150 -17.96 -12.13 0.43
N HIS A 151 -17.41 -12.00 1.63
CA HIS A 151 -17.48 -13.02 2.67
C HIS A 151 -18.71 -12.89 3.58
N ALA A 152 -19.56 -11.86 3.40
CA ALA A 152 -20.81 -11.77 4.12
C ALA A 152 -21.82 -12.83 3.58
N PRO A 153 -22.68 -13.41 4.44
CA PRO A 153 -23.66 -14.40 4.00
C PRO A 153 -24.55 -13.86 2.87
N GLY A 154 -24.74 -14.62 1.79
CA GLY A 154 -25.64 -14.24 0.68
C GLY A 154 -25.07 -13.18 -0.27
N GLN A 155 -23.81 -12.77 -0.10
CA GLN A 155 -23.20 -11.63 -0.81
C GLN A 155 -21.99 -12.03 -1.66
N HIS A 156 -21.64 -13.33 -1.69
CA HIS A 156 -20.49 -13.76 -2.46
C HIS A 156 -20.81 -13.72 -3.97
N PRO A 157 -20.03 -13.01 -4.80
CA PRO A 157 -20.35 -12.80 -6.22
C PRO A 157 -20.35 -14.08 -7.07
N PHE A 158 -19.93 -15.21 -6.49
CA PHE A 158 -19.86 -16.51 -7.14
C PHE A 158 -20.68 -17.60 -6.41
N GLU A 159 -21.72 -17.23 -5.66
CA GLU A 159 -22.64 -18.21 -5.07
C GLU A 159 -23.14 -19.21 -6.12
N GLY A 160 -23.00 -20.50 -5.83
CA GLY A 160 -23.33 -21.61 -6.74
C GLY A 160 -22.19 -22.10 -7.66
N ASN A 161 -21.08 -21.38 -7.79
CA ASN A 161 -19.94 -21.73 -8.67
C ASN A 161 -18.63 -21.97 -7.90
N ASN A 162 -18.70 -22.27 -6.61
CA ASN A 162 -17.52 -22.58 -5.80
C ASN A 162 -17.25 -24.11 -5.84
N PRO A 163 -16.23 -24.60 -6.59
CA PRO A 163 -15.91 -26.04 -6.64
C PRO A 163 -15.40 -26.61 -5.30
N LEU A 164 -15.20 -25.76 -4.29
CA LEU A 164 -14.76 -26.13 -2.94
C LEU A 164 -15.89 -26.18 -1.91
N GLN A 165 -17.16 -26.00 -2.29
CA GLN A 165 -18.25 -26.26 -1.36
C GLN A 165 -18.39 -27.77 -1.14
N PRO A 166 -18.34 -28.26 0.12
CA PRO A 166 -18.89 -29.56 0.44
C PRO A 166 -20.38 -29.53 0.07
N GLY A 167 -20.87 -30.52 -0.67
CA GLY A 167 -22.28 -30.61 -1.04
C GLY A 167 -23.21 -30.59 0.19
N PRO A 168 -24.51 -30.31 0.00
CA PRO A 168 -25.44 -30.16 1.11
C PRO A 168 -25.67 -31.52 1.75
N MET A 169 -25.02 -31.77 2.88
CA MET A 169 -25.35 -32.89 3.74
C MET A 169 -25.58 -32.38 5.17
N GLY A 170 -26.86 -32.21 5.50
CA GLY A 170 -27.38 -32.50 6.84
C GLY A 170 -27.31 -31.41 7.92
N THR A 171 -28.51 -31.04 8.36
CA THR A 171 -28.93 -30.54 9.69
C THR A 171 -28.67 -29.08 10.11
N PRO A 172 -29.72 -28.36 10.57
CA PRO A 172 -29.58 -27.07 11.23
C PRO A 172 -29.24 -27.30 12.70
N SER A 173 -28.02 -26.92 13.10
CA SER A 173 -27.69 -26.73 14.51
C SER A 173 -27.51 -25.24 14.77
N ASP A 174 -28.47 -24.70 15.51
CA ASP A 174 -28.49 -23.36 16.10
C ASP A 174 -27.29 -23.14 17.02
N GLU A 175 -26.14 -22.70 16.48
CA GLU A 175 -25.08 -22.06 17.27
C GLU A 175 -24.42 -20.94 16.45
N CYS A 176 -25.21 -19.97 16.01
CA CYS A 176 -24.74 -18.75 15.36
C CYS A 176 -24.83 -17.57 16.32
N ASN A 177 -23.87 -17.40 17.24
CA ASN A 177 -23.60 -16.10 17.89
C ASN A 177 -22.32 -16.17 18.74
N ASN A 178 -21.14 -15.94 18.13
CA ASN A 178 -19.97 -15.26 18.74
C ASN A 178 -18.61 -15.41 17.97
N GLY A 179 -18.58 -15.98 16.75
CA GLY A 179 -17.31 -16.23 16.03
C GLY A 179 -16.83 -15.17 15.04
N GLN A 180 -17.66 -14.17 14.68
CA GLN A 180 -17.52 -13.42 13.42
C GLN A 180 -16.22 -12.60 13.25
N ASP A 181 -15.50 -12.28 14.34
CA ASP A 181 -14.30 -11.43 14.29
C ASP A 181 -12.99 -12.24 14.27
N LYS A 182 -12.99 -13.47 14.81
CA LYS A 182 -11.82 -14.37 14.74
C LYS A 182 -11.65 -14.98 13.34
N ASP A 183 -12.76 -15.37 12.71
CA ASP A 183 -12.73 -16.03 11.40
C ASP A 183 -12.27 -15.08 10.27
N GLN A 184 -12.56 -13.78 10.38
CA GLN A 184 -12.15 -12.80 9.37
C GLN A 184 -10.63 -12.65 9.25
N LYS A 185 -9.90 -12.67 10.37
CA LYS A 185 -8.41 -12.62 10.35
C LYS A 185 -7.80 -13.88 9.76
N GLU A 186 -8.54 -14.99 9.71
CA GLU A 186 -8.04 -16.25 9.19
C GLU A 186 -8.15 -16.37 7.66
N LEU A 187 -9.06 -15.61 7.04
CA LEU A 187 -9.26 -15.59 5.59
C LEU A 187 -8.01 -15.13 4.86
N LEU A 188 -7.49 -16.00 3.96
CA LEU A 188 -6.29 -15.73 3.17
C LEU A 188 -6.39 -14.41 2.37
N CYS A 189 -7.56 -14.13 1.80
CA CYS A 189 -7.83 -12.89 1.06
C CYS A 189 -7.57 -11.64 1.91
N LEU A 190 -8.02 -11.64 3.17
CA LEU A 190 -7.82 -10.54 4.10
C LEU A 190 -6.38 -10.48 4.62
N LYS A 191 -5.71 -11.63 4.86
CA LYS A 191 -4.29 -11.68 5.24
C LYS A 191 -3.37 -11.06 4.18
N VAL A 192 -3.63 -11.37 2.91
CA VAL A 192 -2.82 -10.90 1.79
C VAL A 192 -2.93 -9.38 1.63
N VAL A 193 -4.14 -8.84 1.77
CA VAL A 193 -4.37 -7.38 1.71
C VAL A 193 -3.85 -6.69 2.98
N GLY A 194 -4.04 -7.32 4.14
CA GLY A 194 -3.56 -6.83 5.44
C GLY A 194 -2.04 -6.72 5.54
N SER A 195 -1.30 -7.51 4.74
CA SER A 195 0.17 -7.42 4.67
C SER A 195 0.64 -6.05 4.21
N ALA A 196 -0.08 -5.39 3.29
CA ALA A 196 0.22 -4.02 2.86
C ALA A 196 0.04 -3.02 4.02
N ARG A 197 -1.00 -3.20 4.86
CA ARG A 197 -1.21 -2.38 6.05
C ARG A 197 -0.06 -2.52 7.05
N SER A 198 0.45 -3.73 7.28
CA SER A 198 1.59 -3.96 8.16
C SER A 198 2.85 -3.20 7.71
N VAL A 199 3.02 -2.97 6.40
CA VAL A 199 4.09 -2.11 5.89
C VAL A 199 3.82 -0.63 6.18
N LEU A 200 2.57 -0.18 6.07
CA LEU A 200 2.21 1.21 6.38
C LEU A 200 2.50 1.60 7.84
N LEU A 201 2.39 0.65 8.77
CA LEU A 201 2.76 0.88 10.17
C LEU A 201 4.25 1.20 10.36
N LYS A 202 5.13 0.78 9.44
CA LYS A 202 6.58 1.03 9.53
C LYS A 202 6.96 2.50 9.30
N PHE A 203 6.07 3.29 8.70
CA PHE A 203 6.31 4.72 8.47
C PHE A 203 6.27 5.53 9.78
N ASN A 204 5.66 4.99 10.84
CA ASN A 204 5.48 5.66 12.14
C ASN A 204 4.88 7.07 12.00
N PHE A 205 3.85 7.20 11.17
CA PHE A 205 3.14 8.46 11.00
C PHE A 205 2.49 8.90 12.30
N GLU A 206 2.60 10.19 12.59
CA GLU A 206 2.01 10.86 13.76
C GLU A 206 0.59 11.34 13.45
N PRO A 207 -0.22 11.71 14.45
CA PRO A 207 -1.60 12.15 14.21
C PRO A 207 -1.71 13.28 13.17
N GLU A 208 -0.78 14.23 13.20
CA GLU A 208 -0.66 15.34 12.25
C GLU A 208 -0.46 14.90 10.79
N ASP A 209 0.02 13.68 10.58
CA ASP A 209 0.24 13.17 9.24
C ASP A 209 -1.08 12.78 8.54
N PHE A 210 -2.09 12.41 9.32
CA PHE A 210 -3.36 11.94 8.81
C PHE A 210 -4.32 13.09 8.49
N PRO A 211 -5.21 12.91 7.51
CA PRO A 211 -6.35 13.82 7.33
C PRO A 211 -7.16 13.94 8.62
N GLY A 212 -7.32 15.16 9.12
CA GLY A 212 -8.05 15.42 10.37
C GLY A 212 -7.22 15.35 11.65
N GLY A 213 -5.92 15.08 11.57
CA GLY A 213 -5.02 15.17 12.74
C GLY A 213 -5.18 14.03 13.75
N VAL A 214 -5.76 12.89 13.35
CA VAL A 214 -6.01 11.74 14.23
C VAL A 214 -5.58 10.44 13.54
N ILE A 215 -4.91 9.55 14.26
CA ILE A 215 -4.55 8.21 13.76
C ILE A 215 -5.82 7.36 13.68
N PRO A 216 -6.23 6.89 12.48
CA PRO A 216 -7.38 6.02 12.34
C PRO A 216 -7.25 4.74 13.16
N GLU A 217 -8.36 4.24 13.71
CA GLU A 217 -8.36 3.03 14.56
C GLU A 217 -7.74 1.80 13.88
N ASP A 218 -7.95 1.65 12.57
CA ASP A 218 -7.38 0.56 11.77
C ASP A 218 -5.87 0.72 11.49
N MET A 219 -5.28 1.85 11.90
CA MET A 219 -3.84 2.16 11.82
C MET A 219 -3.19 2.30 13.21
N GLN A 220 -3.96 2.18 14.29
CA GLN A 220 -3.41 2.14 15.64
C GLN A 220 -2.72 0.79 15.84
N ASN A 221 -1.46 0.83 16.26
CA ASN A 221 -0.71 -0.38 16.56
C ASN A 221 -1.37 -1.03 17.78
N LYS A 222 -2.25 -2.01 17.56
CA LYS A 222 -2.81 -2.83 18.63
C LYS A 222 -1.69 -3.71 19.15
N SER A 223 -0.83 -3.16 20.00
CA SER A 223 0.04 -3.94 20.86
C SER A 223 -0.83 -4.97 21.56
N SER A 224 -0.52 -6.23 21.32
CA SER A 224 -1.21 -7.43 21.80
C SER A 224 -1.83 -7.25 23.19
N GLN A 225 -3.15 -7.42 23.27
CA GLN A 225 -3.75 -8.05 24.44
C GLN A 225 -3.67 -9.56 24.26
#